data_AF-A0A2K2FF91-F1
#
_entry.id   AF-A0A2K2FF91-F1
#
_cell.length_a   1.000
_cell.length_b   1.000
_cell.length_c   1.000
_cell.angle_alpha   90.00
_cell.angle_beta   90.00
_cell.angle_gamma   90.00
#
_symmetry.space_group_name_H-M   'P 1'
#
loop_
_entity.id
_entity.type
_entity.pdbx_description
1 polymer ?
#
loop_
_entity_poly.entity_id
_entity_poly.type
_entity_poly.pdbx_seq_one_letter_code
_entity_poly.pdbx_strand_id
1 'polypeptide(L)'
;MKRMKTFTTFLLVLLMTFSLIATPASASASVSLIASPDKVVPGEEIAVTITGLTEDQIENGAWIGFFKVGAKNHQFERTEYIFDLPADNVYRVTAPVTYGDYEFRLFPDYNATSYIAVSNTVTVGEREAAFKVSTDKLHPGEEILVTISNIPEIDEYYHAYVGLYSVDAKDNQPISTIYISELPTGNTWKIKAPNKLGKYHFRAFNLDEEHPMGRGGEFEVIPNEPVFKLEKLEYLINEEIKVSYSGEPVSDGAWIGFYKEGSKNNDFIDFAYLENLSNNTFTVKAYESGRYNFRIFMDYDDKSICGTSSTIAVIDEYLPEDEQGTGGGETVIVPNIDEATSWARPEITEAYELNLTTDKILIDFQKDLTREEFCELSIKLYEKMTGTSAEAVKDNPFTDTNNPEILKAYNLGIVKGISADKFGPNLSVTRQEIAVMLLRTLKCVMPELNTKAEFKLKFHDEKEIASWALEAVKFFNANDIIKGAASDGTTGYILPKANTTREQGITLVKRVYDKFFTI
;
A
#
# COMPACT_ATOMS: atom_id res chain seq x y z
N MET A 1 18.06 21.01 68.14
CA MET A 1 16.60 21.18 68.22
C MET A 1 15.97 19.96 67.56
N LYS A 2 15.19 19.18 68.32
CA LYS A 2 14.60 17.87 67.96
C LYS A 2 13.68 17.94 66.73
N ARG A 3 13.70 16.89 65.89
CA ARG A 3 12.48 16.12 65.57
C ARG A 3 12.80 14.73 64.98
N MET A 4 12.50 13.71 65.80
CA MET A 4 12.33 12.29 65.47
C MET A 4 11.20 12.08 64.45
N LYS A 5 11.34 11.07 63.58
CA LYS A 5 10.22 10.28 63.08
C LYS A 5 10.53 8.80 63.26
N THR A 6 9.67 8.16 64.05
CA THR A 6 9.59 6.75 64.41
C THR A 6 9.11 5.89 63.23
N PHE A 7 9.73 4.72 63.03
CA PHE A 7 9.23 3.63 62.19
C PHE A 7 8.64 2.53 63.08
N THR A 8 7.42 2.09 62.75
CA THR A 8 6.69 1.04 63.45
C THR A 8 6.94 -0.32 62.77
N THR A 9 7.19 -1.32 63.61
CA THR A 9 7.60 -2.70 63.30
C THR A 9 6.43 -3.59 62.84
N PHE A 10 6.71 -4.57 61.97
CA PHE A 10 5.92 -5.80 61.82
C PHE A 10 6.87 -7.01 61.92
N LEU A 11 6.47 -8.03 62.67
CA LEU A 11 7.23 -9.23 63.08
C LEU A 11 6.50 -10.49 62.61
N LEU A 12 7.23 -11.49 62.08
CA LEU A 12 7.08 -12.97 62.20
C LEU A 12 7.78 -13.62 60.99
N VAL A 13 8.50 -14.74 61.00
CA VAL A 13 9.08 -15.69 61.98
C VAL A 13 10.08 -16.51 61.15
N LEU A 14 11.27 -16.84 61.68
CA LEU A 14 12.11 -17.90 61.10
C LEU A 14 12.87 -18.67 62.19
N LEU A 15 12.96 -19.98 61.95
CA LEU A 15 13.50 -21.07 62.75
C LEU A 15 14.84 -20.77 63.45
N MET A 16 14.94 -21.25 64.70
CA MET A 16 16.22 -21.52 65.37
C MET A 16 16.94 -22.70 64.70
N THR A 17 18.18 -22.49 64.26
CA THR A 17 19.29 -23.43 64.50
C THR A 17 20.60 -22.66 64.69
N PHE A 18 21.37 -23.13 65.67
CA PHE A 18 22.67 -22.61 66.11
C PHE A 18 23.73 -22.80 65.02
N SER A 19 24.47 -21.75 64.65
CA SER A 19 25.83 -21.90 64.13
C SER A 19 26.62 -20.59 64.20
N LEU A 20 27.85 -20.71 64.72
CA LEU A 20 29.00 -19.79 64.72
C LEU A 20 28.72 -18.28 64.74
N ILE A 21 29.22 -17.62 65.79
CA ILE A 21 29.48 -16.18 65.79
C ILE A 21 30.58 -15.91 64.74
N ALA A 22 30.17 -15.68 63.50
CA ALA A 22 30.95 -14.89 62.57
C ALA A 22 30.71 -13.43 62.94
N THR A 23 31.76 -12.73 63.35
CA THR A 23 31.78 -11.26 63.33
C THR A 23 31.20 -10.80 61.99
N PRO A 24 30.25 -9.85 61.93
CA PRO A 24 29.88 -9.27 60.66
C PRO A 24 31.15 -8.61 60.13
N ALA A 25 31.78 -9.23 59.12
CA ALA A 25 32.59 -8.46 58.21
C ALA A 25 31.63 -7.41 57.66
N SER A 26 31.84 -6.14 58.04
CA SER A 26 31.21 -5.02 57.34
C SER A 26 31.56 -5.20 55.87
N ALA A 27 30.62 -5.72 55.09
CA ALA A 27 30.69 -5.63 53.65
C ALA A 27 30.60 -4.14 53.36
N SER A 28 31.76 -3.49 53.17
CA SER A 28 31.82 -2.15 52.62
C SER A 28 31.10 -2.24 51.28
N ALA A 29 29.91 -1.64 51.17
CA ALA A 29 29.23 -1.52 49.89
C ALA A 29 30.21 -0.83 48.93
N SER A 30 30.61 -1.52 47.86
CA SER A 30 31.47 -0.94 46.84
C SER A 30 30.68 0.11 46.08
N VAL A 31 31.26 1.30 45.90
CA VAL A 31 30.63 2.39 45.14
C VAL A 31 30.32 1.92 43.72
N SER A 32 29.12 2.23 43.22
CA SER A 32 28.65 1.79 41.90
C SER A 32 28.12 2.97 41.08
N LEU A 33 28.36 2.90 39.77
CA LEU A 33 27.99 3.90 38.79
C LEU A 33 27.32 3.20 37.58
N ILE A 34 26.09 3.59 37.25
CA ILE A 34 25.33 3.00 36.13
C ILE A 34 24.74 4.13 35.28
N ALA A 35 25.09 4.14 34.00
CA ALA A 35 24.59 5.11 33.03
C ALA A 35 23.50 4.49 32.14
N SER A 36 22.42 5.24 31.91
CA SER A 36 21.30 4.82 31.07
C SER A 36 20.71 6.02 30.32
N PRO A 37 20.35 5.89 29.03
CA PRO A 37 20.55 4.70 28.17
C PRO A 37 22.05 4.44 27.89
N ASP A 38 22.39 3.21 27.46
CA ASP A 38 23.74 2.83 27.01
C ASP A 38 24.00 3.15 25.52
N LYS A 39 22.96 3.55 24.79
CA LYS A 39 23.01 4.07 23.43
C LYS A 39 22.15 5.32 23.32
N VAL A 40 22.75 6.41 22.85
CA VAL A 40 22.10 7.71 22.68
C VAL A 40 22.57 8.36 21.38
N VAL A 41 21.85 9.36 20.90
CA VAL A 41 22.34 10.28 19.86
C VAL A 41 22.69 11.65 20.47
N PRO A 42 23.42 12.53 19.77
CA PRO A 42 23.67 13.89 20.25
C PRO A 42 22.42 14.60 20.77
N GLY A 43 22.54 15.28 21.90
CA GLY A 43 21.44 16.05 22.49
C GLY A 43 20.48 15.25 23.39
N GLU A 44 20.55 13.92 23.41
CA GLU A 44 19.73 13.12 24.34
C GLU A 44 20.29 13.14 25.76
N GLU A 45 19.41 12.96 26.75
CA GLU A 45 19.80 12.91 28.16
C GLU A 45 20.37 11.54 28.51
N ILE A 46 21.51 11.55 29.19
CA ILE A 46 22.12 10.41 29.86
C ILE A 46 21.94 10.61 31.36
N ALA A 47 21.31 9.64 32.02
CA ALA A 47 21.14 9.62 33.46
C ALA A 47 22.14 8.64 34.09
N VAL A 48 22.86 9.08 35.11
CA VAL A 48 23.86 8.28 35.81
C VAL A 48 23.48 8.15 37.27
N THR A 49 23.18 6.93 37.69
CA THR A 49 22.80 6.61 39.07
C THR A 49 24.05 6.30 39.88
N ILE A 50 24.20 6.98 41.03
CA ILE A 50 25.34 6.85 41.93
C ILE A 50 24.89 6.21 43.23
N THR A 51 25.57 5.14 43.66
CA THR A 51 25.24 4.46 44.93
C THR A 51 26.50 4.07 45.71
N GLY A 52 26.37 3.98 47.03
CA GLY A 52 27.43 3.46 47.91
C GLY A 52 28.47 4.46 48.39
N LEU A 53 28.32 5.77 48.12
CA LEU A 53 29.19 6.80 48.68
C LEU A 53 28.99 6.96 50.21
N THR A 54 30.10 7.21 50.91
CA THR A 54 30.11 7.55 52.34
C THR A 54 29.86 9.04 52.56
N GLU A 55 29.37 9.42 53.75
CA GLU A 55 29.20 10.84 54.11
C GLU A 55 30.53 11.61 53.99
N ASP A 56 31.63 11.03 54.47
CA ASP A 56 32.97 11.61 54.35
C ASP A 56 33.38 11.90 52.90
N GLN A 57 33.06 11.02 51.95
CA GLN A 57 33.39 11.26 50.52
C GLN A 57 32.57 12.42 49.94
N ILE A 58 31.32 12.57 50.36
CA ILE A 58 30.46 13.68 49.92
C ILE A 58 30.99 14.99 50.52
N GLU A 59 31.30 15.02 51.82
CA GLU A 59 31.83 16.20 52.51
C GLU A 59 33.22 16.62 52.00
N ASN A 60 34.05 15.67 51.57
CA ASN A 60 35.38 15.93 51.00
C ASN A 60 35.36 16.26 49.50
N GLY A 61 34.17 16.45 48.91
CA GLY A 61 34.02 16.95 47.54
C GLY A 61 34.23 15.89 46.46
N ALA A 62 33.69 14.68 46.66
CA ALA A 62 33.56 13.72 45.58
C ALA A 62 32.91 14.37 44.34
N TRP A 63 33.35 13.97 43.16
CA TRP A 63 32.88 14.53 41.89
C TRP A 63 32.82 13.47 40.80
N ILE A 64 31.90 13.66 39.86
CA ILE A 64 31.69 12.80 38.71
C ILE A 64 32.10 13.53 37.44
N GLY A 65 32.91 12.90 36.60
CA GLY A 65 33.27 13.41 35.28
C GLY A 65 32.71 12.55 34.16
N PHE A 66 32.42 13.19 33.04
CA PHE A 66 32.00 12.56 31.78
C PHE A 66 33.16 12.56 30.79
N PHE A 67 33.56 11.38 30.32
CA PHE A 67 34.80 11.16 29.57
C PHE A 67 34.54 10.39 28.28
N LYS A 68 35.31 10.70 27.23
CA LYS A 68 35.49 9.75 26.13
C LYS A 68 36.26 8.53 26.64
N VAL A 69 35.87 7.32 26.24
CA VAL A 69 36.57 6.10 26.64
C VAL A 69 38.05 6.20 26.27
N GLY A 70 38.93 5.92 27.23
CA GLY A 70 40.39 6.02 27.06
C GLY A 70 41.00 7.41 27.29
N ALA A 71 40.20 8.46 27.51
CA ALA A 71 40.72 9.79 27.85
C ALA A 71 41.47 9.81 29.18
N LYS A 72 42.42 10.74 29.37
CA LYS A 72 43.09 10.94 30.67
C LYS A 72 42.11 11.52 31.71
N ASN A 73 42.34 11.26 32.99
CA ASN A 73 41.44 11.70 34.09
C ASN A 73 41.26 13.23 34.21
N HIS A 74 42.10 14.02 33.55
CA HIS A 74 41.98 15.49 33.49
C HIS A 74 41.42 16.00 32.14
N GLN A 75 40.93 15.11 31.27
CA GLN A 75 40.35 15.41 29.96
C GLN A 75 38.88 14.96 29.94
N PHE A 76 38.05 15.61 30.75
CA PHE A 76 36.62 15.38 30.79
C PHE A 76 35.87 16.40 29.92
N GLU A 77 34.74 15.98 29.37
CA GLU A 77 33.83 16.83 28.61
C GLU A 77 33.01 17.74 29.55
N ARG A 78 32.55 17.15 30.66
CA ARG A 78 31.81 17.82 31.73
C ARG A 78 32.14 17.18 33.07
N THR A 79 31.89 17.91 34.15
CA THR A 79 32.06 17.44 35.53
C THR A 79 30.99 18.05 36.42
N GLU A 80 30.66 17.38 37.53
CA GLU A 80 29.73 17.85 38.55
C GLU A 80 30.15 17.35 39.94
N TYR A 81 29.95 18.17 40.97
CA TYR A 81 30.19 17.73 42.35
C TYR A 81 29.00 16.94 42.89
N ILE A 82 29.27 15.90 43.69
CA ILE A 82 28.21 15.03 44.21
C ILE A 82 27.24 15.78 45.14
N PHE A 83 27.74 16.73 45.94
CA PHE A 83 26.88 17.51 46.83
C PHE A 83 25.95 18.49 46.08
N ASP A 84 26.23 18.78 44.81
CA ASP A 84 25.41 19.63 43.94
C ASP A 84 24.32 18.84 43.19
N LEU A 85 24.32 17.51 43.29
CA LEU A 85 23.34 16.66 42.63
C LEU A 85 21.94 16.79 43.26
N PRO A 86 20.87 16.53 42.48
CA PRO A 86 19.52 16.43 43.01
C PRO A 86 19.40 15.32 44.06
N ALA A 87 18.38 15.41 44.92
CA ALA A 87 18.16 14.49 46.04
C ALA A 87 17.93 13.01 45.64
N ASP A 88 17.78 12.72 44.35
CA ASP A 88 17.67 11.36 43.81
C ASP A 88 19.05 10.72 43.52
N ASN A 89 20.15 11.44 43.73
CA ASN A 89 21.53 11.03 43.44
C ASN A 89 21.74 10.60 41.97
N VAL A 90 20.98 11.21 41.05
CA VAL A 90 21.12 10.98 39.61
C VAL A 90 21.77 12.20 38.97
N TYR A 91 22.96 12.00 38.39
CA TYR A 91 23.56 12.99 37.51
C TYR A 91 22.94 12.90 36.12
N ARG A 92 22.47 14.04 35.59
CA ARG A 92 21.86 14.12 34.25
C ARG A 92 22.74 14.99 33.37
N VAL A 93 23.14 14.46 32.22
CA VAL A 93 23.97 15.19 31.25
C VAL A 93 23.44 14.97 29.85
N THR A 94 23.55 16.00 29.01
CA THR A 94 23.24 15.90 27.58
C THR A 94 24.41 15.28 26.82
N ALA A 95 24.12 14.26 26.01
CA ALA A 95 25.07 13.60 25.11
C ALA A 95 25.77 14.64 24.20
N PRO A 96 27.09 14.51 23.99
CA PRO A 96 27.87 15.44 23.20
C PRO A 96 27.54 15.30 21.70
N VAL A 97 27.92 16.32 20.92
CA VAL A 97 27.78 16.29 19.45
C VAL A 97 28.81 15.40 18.76
N THR A 98 29.88 15.03 19.48
CA THR A 98 30.96 14.18 18.97
C THR A 98 30.63 12.70 19.19
N TYR A 99 30.62 11.92 18.12
CA TYR A 99 30.33 10.49 18.17
C TYR A 99 31.39 9.67 18.90
N GLY A 100 30.98 8.48 19.33
CA GLY A 100 31.85 7.44 19.89
C GLY A 100 31.45 7.01 21.29
N ASP A 101 32.35 6.28 21.93
CA ASP A 101 32.09 5.68 23.24
C ASP A 101 32.52 6.60 24.38
N TYR A 102 31.63 6.73 25.36
CA TYR A 102 31.84 7.53 26.57
C TYR A 102 31.61 6.72 27.83
N GLU A 103 32.14 7.22 28.94
CA GLU A 103 31.99 6.64 30.26
C GLU A 103 31.97 7.76 31.32
N PHE A 104 31.43 7.45 32.49
CA PHE A 104 31.48 8.33 33.65
C PHE A 104 32.47 7.76 34.66
N ARG A 105 33.24 8.65 35.30
CA ARG A 105 34.21 8.27 36.34
C ARG A 105 33.94 9.07 37.60
N LEU A 106 33.93 8.39 38.73
CA LEU A 106 33.65 8.98 40.04
C LEU A 106 34.92 9.09 40.87
N PHE A 107 35.24 10.29 41.33
CA PHE A 107 36.42 10.60 42.12
C PHE A 107 36.03 10.85 43.58
N PRO A 108 36.81 10.36 44.56
CA PRO A 108 36.42 10.36 45.98
C PRO A 108 36.52 11.72 46.68
N ASP A 109 37.31 12.68 46.15
CA ASP A 109 37.56 13.99 46.75
C ASP A 109 38.12 15.00 45.73
N TYR A 110 38.22 16.27 46.13
CA TYR A 110 38.69 17.38 45.28
C TYR A 110 40.08 17.18 44.65
N ASN A 111 40.99 16.47 45.33
CA ASN A 111 42.39 16.34 44.91
C ASN A 111 42.69 14.98 44.28
N ALA A 112 41.69 14.10 44.17
CA ALA A 112 41.87 12.76 43.70
C ALA A 112 42.29 12.72 42.22
N THR A 113 43.36 11.99 41.93
CA THR A 113 43.89 11.77 40.57
C THR A 113 43.41 10.44 39.97
N SER A 114 42.75 9.60 40.78
CA SER A 114 42.23 8.29 40.42
C SER A 114 40.76 8.19 40.83
N TYR A 115 39.96 7.55 39.98
CA TYR A 115 38.55 7.31 40.25
C TYR A 115 38.36 6.02 41.06
N ILE A 116 37.24 5.95 41.78
CA ILE A 116 36.83 4.80 42.61
C ILE A 116 35.73 3.96 41.96
N ALA A 117 35.06 4.49 40.93
CA ALA A 117 34.08 3.77 40.13
C ALA A 117 34.04 4.30 38.68
N VAL A 118 33.66 3.44 37.74
CA VAL A 118 33.43 3.75 36.32
C VAL A 118 32.09 3.15 35.90
N SER A 119 31.35 3.84 35.04
CA SER A 119 30.06 3.35 34.53
C SER A 119 30.23 2.28 33.45
N ASN A 120 29.11 1.68 33.02
CA ASN A 120 29.05 1.09 31.68
C ASN A 120 29.35 2.13 30.60
N THR A 121 29.80 1.66 29.45
CA THR A 121 29.97 2.49 28.26
C THR A 121 28.62 2.99 27.75
N VAL A 122 28.59 4.24 27.32
CA VAL A 122 27.49 4.87 26.59
C VAL A 122 27.98 5.20 25.18
N THR A 123 27.39 4.60 24.16
CA THR A 123 27.72 4.88 22.76
C THR A 123 26.86 6.04 22.27
N VAL A 124 27.50 7.13 21.88
CA VAL A 124 26.87 8.26 21.19
C VAL A 124 26.96 7.99 19.70
N GLY A 125 25.86 7.48 19.14
CA GLY A 125 25.75 7.09 17.73
C GLY A 125 25.25 8.22 16.83
N GLU A 126 25.35 7.99 15.52
CA GLU A 126 24.72 8.84 14.51
C GLU A 126 23.20 8.80 14.65
N ARG A 127 22.54 9.92 14.34
CA ARG A 127 21.09 9.94 14.16
C ARG A 127 20.80 9.60 12.70
N GLU A 128 20.24 8.42 12.46
CA GLU A 128 19.95 7.98 11.09
C GLU A 128 18.79 8.78 10.47
N ALA A 129 19.06 9.41 9.33
CA ALA A 129 18.04 10.12 8.57
C ALA A 129 17.00 9.11 8.04
N ALA A 130 15.72 9.40 8.30
CA ALA A 130 14.60 8.54 7.89
C ALA A 130 13.77 9.20 6.79
N PHE A 131 13.35 8.39 5.83
CA PHE A 131 12.65 8.85 4.62
C PHE A 131 11.25 8.25 4.56
N LYS A 132 10.25 9.11 4.32
CA LYS A 132 8.88 8.69 4.04
C LYS A 132 8.46 9.22 2.68
N VAL A 133 8.17 8.31 1.76
CA VAL A 133 7.67 8.63 0.42
C VAL A 133 6.15 8.69 0.38
N SER A 134 5.58 9.47 -0.53
CA SER A 134 4.13 9.57 -0.74
C SER A 134 3.52 8.33 -1.38
N THR A 135 4.33 7.55 -2.11
CA THR A 135 3.94 6.30 -2.78
C THR A 135 5.19 5.47 -3.03
N ASP A 136 5.03 4.16 -3.13
CA ASP A 136 6.07 3.19 -3.43
C ASP A 136 6.15 2.81 -4.92
N LYS A 137 5.18 3.27 -5.73
CA LYS A 137 5.13 3.07 -7.19
C LYS A 137 4.74 4.34 -7.91
N LEU A 138 5.40 4.56 -9.05
CA LEU A 138 5.26 5.75 -9.89
C LEU A 138 5.49 5.39 -11.35
N HIS A 139 4.96 6.21 -12.24
CA HIS A 139 5.34 6.22 -13.64
C HIS A 139 6.46 7.24 -13.91
N PRO A 140 7.24 7.07 -15.00
CA PRO A 140 8.24 8.05 -15.46
C PRO A 140 7.75 9.49 -15.41
N GLY A 141 8.51 10.37 -14.75
CA GLY A 141 8.23 11.80 -14.70
C GLY A 141 7.10 12.24 -13.74
N GLU A 142 6.38 11.31 -13.09
CA GLU A 142 5.42 11.63 -12.04
C GLU A 142 6.10 12.25 -10.82
N GLU A 143 5.37 13.06 -10.06
CA GLU A 143 5.92 13.73 -8.88
C GLU A 143 5.82 12.83 -7.64
N ILE A 144 6.94 12.69 -6.92
CA ILE A 144 7.01 12.06 -5.61
C ILE A 144 7.35 13.11 -4.56
N LEU A 145 6.70 12.98 -3.39
CA LEU A 145 7.06 13.72 -2.19
C LEU A 145 7.85 12.77 -1.28
N VAL A 146 9.04 13.20 -0.87
CA VAL A 146 9.80 12.54 0.19
C VAL A 146 9.94 13.47 1.38
N THR A 147 9.43 13.06 2.53
CA THR A 147 9.63 13.75 3.81
C THR A 147 10.83 13.14 4.51
N ILE A 148 11.80 13.99 4.87
CA ILE A 148 13.00 13.61 5.60
C ILE A 148 12.84 13.96 7.08
N SER A 149 13.10 12.99 7.93
CA SER A 149 13.01 13.11 9.39
C SER A 149 14.30 12.63 10.05
N ASN A 150 14.46 12.92 11.34
CA ASN A 150 15.68 12.59 12.10
C ASN A 150 16.96 13.19 11.48
N ILE A 151 16.84 14.36 10.86
CA ILE A 151 18.01 15.11 10.38
C ILE A 151 18.77 15.63 11.61
N PRO A 152 20.07 15.37 11.76
CA PRO A 152 20.88 15.97 12.83
C PRO A 152 20.82 17.49 12.78
N GLU A 153 21.00 18.15 13.92
CA GLU A 153 21.08 19.61 13.96
C GLU A 153 22.31 20.05 13.17
N ILE A 154 22.06 20.74 12.07
CA ILE A 154 23.09 21.14 11.12
C ILE A 154 23.57 22.53 11.56
N ASP A 155 24.82 22.63 12.05
CA ASP A 155 25.47 23.93 12.29
C ASP A 155 25.69 24.65 10.95
N GLU A 156 25.84 25.98 10.97
CA GLU A 156 25.97 26.88 9.81
C GLU A 156 27.12 26.50 8.85
N TYR A 157 28.03 25.62 9.29
CA TYR A 157 29.20 25.12 8.56
C TYR A 157 29.03 23.74 7.90
N TYR A 158 28.07 22.92 8.33
CA TYR A 158 27.87 21.58 7.75
C TYR A 158 26.80 21.68 6.67
N HIS A 159 27.11 21.45 5.40
CA HIS A 159 26.06 21.38 4.37
C HIS A 159 25.65 19.93 4.16
N ALA A 160 24.58 19.49 4.82
CA ALA A 160 24.01 18.18 4.52
C ALA A 160 23.14 18.25 3.26
N TYR A 161 23.12 17.16 2.48
CA TYR A 161 22.29 17.05 1.28
C TYR A 161 21.57 15.70 1.24
N VAL A 162 20.46 15.67 0.51
CA VAL A 162 19.71 14.47 0.17
C VAL A 162 19.86 14.22 -1.32
N GLY A 163 20.16 12.98 -1.70
CA GLY A 163 20.22 12.55 -3.09
C GLY A 163 19.22 11.43 -3.39
N LEU A 164 18.72 11.44 -4.62
CA LEU A 164 17.96 10.35 -5.24
C LEU A 164 18.92 9.42 -5.98
N TYR A 165 18.82 8.12 -5.74
CA TYR A 165 19.71 7.11 -6.33
C TYR A 165 18.91 5.92 -6.87
N SER A 166 19.44 5.27 -7.90
CA SER A 166 19.08 3.87 -8.15
C SER A 166 19.60 3.01 -6.99
N VAL A 167 18.91 1.92 -6.65
CA VAL A 167 19.29 1.05 -5.52
C VAL A 167 20.74 0.58 -5.62
N ASP A 168 21.20 0.23 -6.83
CA ASP A 168 22.54 -0.30 -7.10
C ASP A 168 23.62 0.78 -7.37
N ALA A 169 23.25 2.06 -7.34
CA ALA A 169 24.18 3.14 -7.63
C ALA A 169 25.26 3.29 -6.53
N LYS A 170 26.44 3.76 -6.92
CA LYS A 170 27.48 4.18 -5.97
C LYS A 170 27.07 5.49 -5.29
N ASP A 171 27.58 5.72 -4.08
CA ASP A 171 27.26 6.90 -3.25
C ASP A 171 27.60 8.24 -3.94
N ASN A 172 28.61 8.26 -4.82
CA ASN A 172 29.00 9.43 -5.61
C ASN A 172 28.25 9.59 -6.95
N GLN A 173 27.18 8.83 -7.19
CA GLN A 173 26.39 8.87 -8.43
C GLN A 173 24.91 9.13 -8.16
N PRO A 174 24.54 10.28 -7.57
CA PRO A 174 23.14 10.68 -7.46
C PRO A 174 22.55 10.99 -8.82
N ILE A 175 21.24 10.72 -8.95
CA ILE A 175 20.42 11.16 -10.09
C ILE A 175 20.04 12.62 -9.93
N SER A 176 19.75 13.02 -8.69
CA SER A 176 19.42 14.39 -8.31
C SER A 176 19.79 14.61 -6.86
N THR A 177 20.05 15.85 -6.47
CA THR A 177 20.41 16.24 -5.10
C THR A 177 19.72 17.54 -4.70
N ILE A 178 19.47 17.70 -3.41
CA ILE A 178 19.03 18.96 -2.80
C ILE A 178 19.75 19.16 -1.47
N TYR A 179 20.15 20.39 -1.15
CA TYR A 179 20.67 20.69 0.17
C TYR A 179 19.54 20.69 1.19
N ILE A 180 19.79 20.17 2.39
CA ILE A 180 18.77 20.14 3.44
C ILE A 180 18.30 21.55 3.81
N SER A 181 19.20 22.54 3.75
CA SER A 181 18.88 23.96 3.96
C SER A 181 17.93 24.55 2.91
N GLU A 182 17.78 23.91 1.76
CA GLU A 182 16.89 24.33 0.67
C GLU A 182 15.53 23.62 0.71
N LEU A 183 15.34 22.70 1.65
CA LEU A 183 14.06 22.01 1.80
C LEU A 183 12.97 23.00 2.27
N PRO A 184 11.77 22.96 1.65
CA PRO A 184 10.62 23.69 2.12
C PRO A 184 10.22 23.33 3.56
N THR A 185 9.41 24.18 4.19
CA THR A 185 8.84 23.95 5.53
C THR A 185 8.23 22.55 5.63
N GLY A 186 8.70 21.76 6.61
CA GLY A 186 8.30 20.37 6.79
C GLY A 186 9.24 19.34 6.15
N ASN A 187 10.47 19.73 5.78
CA ASN A 187 11.54 18.86 5.30
C ASN A 187 11.10 17.92 4.16
N THR A 188 10.26 18.43 3.26
CA THR A 188 9.67 17.62 2.19
C THR A 188 10.21 18.06 0.85
N TRP A 189 10.89 17.14 0.16
CA TRP A 189 11.38 17.35 -1.19
C TRP A 189 10.37 16.83 -2.21
N LYS A 190 9.97 17.71 -3.13
CA LYS A 190 9.14 17.38 -4.29
C LYS A 190 10.03 17.20 -5.51
N ILE A 191 10.05 16.00 -6.09
CA ILE A 191 10.92 15.64 -7.22
C ILE A 191 10.16 14.77 -8.23
N LYS A 192 10.56 14.78 -9.50
CA LYS A 192 10.04 13.88 -10.53
C LYS A 192 10.74 12.52 -10.50
N ALA A 193 9.96 11.46 -10.69
CA ALA A 193 10.45 10.11 -10.89
C ALA A 193 11.40 10.04 -12.09
N PRO A 194 12.51 9.28 -12.01
CA PRO A 194 13.39 9.05 -13.15
C PRO A 194 12.64 8.47 -14.36
N ASN A 195 13.11 8.77 -15.58
CA ASN A 195 12.51 8.20 -16.79
C ASN A 195 12.86 6.72 -16.99
N LYS A 196 13.94 6.26 -16.36
CA LYS A 196 14.37 4.86 -16.42
C LYS A 196 13.55 4.04 -15.42
N LEU A 197 13.13 2.85 -15.84
CA LEU A 197 12.43 1.90 -14.99
C LEU A 197 13.36 1.28 -13.94
N GLY A 198 12.79 0.88 -12.81
CA GLY A 198 13.50 0.14 -11.77
C GLY A 198 13.29 0.72 -10.37
N LYS A 199 14.12 0.26 -9.43
CA LYS A 199 14.03 0.63 -8.02
C LYS A 199 14.97 1.77 -7.67
N TYR A 200 14.46 2.66 -6.83
CA TYR A 200 15.12 3.88 -6.39
C TYR A 200 14.94 4.06 -4.88
N HIS A 201 15.84 4.84 -4.28
CA HIS A 201 15.81 5.23 -2.88
C HIS A 201 16.49 6.58 -2.69
N PHE A 202 16.37 7.11 -1.47
CA PHE A 202 17.00 8.34 -1.06
C PHE A 202 18.14 8.05 -0.09
N ARG A 203 19.16 8.91 -0.12
CA ARG A 203 20.32 8.86 0.77
C ARG A 203 20.60 10.27 1.27
N ALA A 204 20.92 10.40 2.56
CA ALA A 204 21.35 11.66 3.15
C ALA A 204 22.86 11.60 3.44
N PHE A 205 23.55 12.70 3.21
CA PHE A 205 24.99 12.82 3.42
C PHE A 205 25.33 14.10 4.17
N ASN A 206 26.38 14.04 4.98
CA ASN A 206 27.13 15.21 5.41
C ASN A 206 28.29 15.43 4.43
N LEU A 207 28.60 16.67 4.03
CA LEU A 207 29.63 16.94 3.01
C LEU A 207 31.03 16.41 3.38
N ASP A 208 31.31 16.22 4.68
CA ASP A 208 32.59 15.74 5.18
C ASP A 208 32.66 14.20 5.35
N GLU A 209 31.58 13.48 5.06
CA GLU A 209 31.48 12.03 5.27
C GLU A 209 31.43 11.26 3.95
N GLU A 210 32.23 10.18 3.86
CA GLU A 210 32.22 9.27 2.70
C GLU A 210 31.00 8.32 2.70
N HIS A 211 30.27 8.26 3.80
CA HIS A 211 29.13 7.35 4.00
C HIS A 211 27.83 8.13 4.25
N PRO A 212 26.68 7.60 3.80
CA PRO A 212 25.42 8.26 4.03
C PRO A 212 24.95 8.09 5.48
N MET A 213 24.44 9.17 6.05
CA MET A 213 23.81 9.25 7.38
C MET A 213 22.44 8.55 7.43
N GLY A 214 21.93 8.08 6.28
CA GLY A 214 20.67 7.35 6.19
C GLY A 214 20.36 6.94 4.77
N ARG A 215 19.66 5.81 4.63
CA ARG A 215 19.15 5.28 3.35
C ARG A 215 17.69 4.86 3.54
N GLY A 216 16.82 5.13 2.58
CA GLY A 216 15.44 4.67 2.65
C GLY A 216 14.51 5.35 1.66
N GLY A 217 13.21 5.22 1.88
CA GLY A 217 12.19 5.78 0.98
C GLY A 217 12.24 5.09 -0.38
N GLU A 218 12.22 3.76 -0.36
CA GLU A 218 12.25 2.96 -1.59
C GLU A 218 10.96 3.17 -2.40
N PHE A 219 11.11 3.30 -3.70
CA PHE A 219 10.01 3.30 -4.66
C PHE A 219 10.45 2.67 -5.99
N GLU A 220 9.48 2.27 -6.79
CA GLU A 220 9.68 1.65 -8.09
C GLU A 220 9.07 2.52 -9.20
N VAL A 221 9.86 2.79 -10.24
CA VAL A 221 9.36 3.39 -11.48
C VAL A 221 8.94 2.27 -12.42
N ILE A 222 7.65 2.22 -12.73
CA ILE A 222 7.01 1.23 -13.58
C ILE A 222 6.56 1.84 -14.91
N PRO A 223 6.48 1.04 -15.99
CA PRO A 223 5.91 1.44 -17.28
C PRO A 223 4.66 2.31 -17.19
N ASN A 224 4.52 3.32 -18.06
CA ASN A 224 3.19 3.85 -18.38
C ASN A 224 2.37 2.76 -19.07
N GLU A 225 1.14 2.53 -18.62
CA GLU A 225 0.22 1.64 -19.34
C GLU A 225 -0.34 2.39 -20.56
N PRO A 226 -0.09 1.90 -21.79
CA PRO A 226 -0.58 2.57 -22.97
C PRO A 226 -2.10 2.37 -23.10
N VAL A 227 -2.81 3.47 -23.31
CA VAL A 227 -4.26 3.47 -23.54
C VAL A 227 -4.49 3.44 -25.06
N PHE A 228 -5.08 2.35 -25.55
CA PHE A 228 -5.44 2.20 -26.97
C PHE A 228 -6.82 2.80 -27.25
N LYS A 229 -6.94 3.47 -28.38
CA LYS A 229 -8.20 3.95 -28.95
C LYS A 229 -8.37 3.36 -30.34
N LEU A 230 -9.34 2.46 -30.44
CA LEU A 230 -9.80 1.82 -31.68
C LEU A 230 -10.97 2.61 -32.25
N GLU A 231 -11.07 2.71 -33.58
CA GLU A 231 -12.20 3.40 -34.23
C GLU A 231 -13.50 2.58 -34.13
N LYS A 232 -13.38 1.25 -34.16
CA LYS A 232 -14.47 0.29 -34.00
C LYS A 232 -13.92 -1.08 -33.58
N LEU A 233 -14.82 -2.01 -33.22
CA LEU A 233 -14.45 -3.37 -32.79
C LEU A 233 -14.72 -4.45 -33.85
N GLU A 234 -15.32 -4.10 -34.98
CA GLU A 234 -15.58 -5.02 -36.09
C GLU A 234 -15.19 -4.40 -37.44
N TYR A 235 -14.40 -5.13 -38.22
CA TYR A 235 -13.88 -4.72 -39.52
C TYR A 235 -14.16 -5.78 -40.58
N LEU A 236 -14.31 -5.38 -41.84
CA LEU A 236 -14.31 -6.32 -42.95
C LEU A 236 -12.87 -6.76 -43.28
N ILE A 237 -12.72 -7.95 -43.87
CA ILE A 237 -11.43 -8.35 -44.46
C ILE A 237 -10.97 -7.25 -45.45
N ASN A 238 -9.67 -6.93 -45.43
CA ASN A 238 -9.02 -5.85 -46.19
C ASN A 238 -9.40 -4.42 -45.83
N GLU A 239 -10.30 -4.21 -44.86
CA GLU A 239 -10.58 -2.90 -44.31
C GLU A 239 -9.36 -2.36 -43.55
N GLU A 240 -9.14 -1.05 -43.63
CA GLU A 240 -8.08 -0.37 -42.89
C GLU A 240 -8.43 -0.26 -41.41
N ILE A 241 -7.53 -0.72 -40.55
CA ILE A 241 -7.68 -0.75 -39.10
C ILE A 241 -6.72 0.27 -38.51
N LYS A 242 -7.26 1.31 -37.88
CA LYS A 242 -6.47 2.34 -37.18
C LYS A 242 -6.58 2.16 -35.68
N VAL A 243 -5.44 2.16 -35.03
CA VAL A 243 -5.33 2.25 -33.58
C VAL A 243 -4.47 3.45 -33.22
N SER A 244 -4.95 4.27 -32.30
CA SER A 244 -4.12 5.32 -31.67
C SER A 244 -3.83 4.93 -30.23
N TYR A 245 -2.73 5.42 -29.67
CA TYR A 245 -2.39 5.20 -28.26
C TYR A 245 -1.97 6.49 -27.55
N SER A 246 -2.13 6.50 -26.23
CA SER A 246 -1.57 7.52 -25.33
C SER A 246 -0.94 6.84 -24.10
N GLY A 247 -0.20 7.59 -23.28
CA GLY A 247 0.54 7.00 -22.15
C GLY A 247 1.82 6.28 -22.60
N GLU A 248 2.67 6.98 -23.36
CA GLU A 248 3.85 6.42 -24.03
C GLU A 248 4.75 5.61 -23.08
N PRO A 249 5.16 4.39 -23.47
CA PRO A 249 6.32 3.74 -22.87
C PRO A 249 7.55 4.64 -23.11
N VAL A 250 8.24 5.03 -22.05
CA VAL A 250 9.35 6.02 -22.09
C VAL A 250 10.68 5.35 -22.42
N SER A 251 10.71 4.45 -23.41
CA SER A 251 11.94 3.75 -23.82
C SER A 251 12.25 3.95 -25.30
N ASP A 252 13.52 4.25 -25.57
CA ASP A 252 14.09 4.17 -26.92
C ASP A 252 13.89 2.75 -27.45
N GLY A 253 13.30 2.60 -28.65
CA GLY A 253 13.04 1.30 -29.26
C GLY A 253 11.69 0.65 -28.94
N ALA A 254 10.79 1.34 -28.22
CA ALA A 254 9.42 0.85 -28.03
C ALA A 254 8.69 0.66 -29.37
N TRP A 255 7.85 -0.37 -29.46
CA TRP A 255 7.13 -0.71 -30.69
C TRP A 255 5.73 -1.27 -30.45
N ILE A 256 4.84 -1.09 -31.42
CA ILE A 256 3.49 -1.65 -31.47
C ILE A 256 3.43 -2.76 -32.51
N GLY A 257 2.75 -3.86 -32.19
CA GLY A 257 2.47 -4.94 -33.14
C GLY A 257 0.98 -5.25 -33.23
N PHE A 258 0.56 -5.76 -34.38
CA PHE A 258 -0.78 -6.27 -34.67
C PHE A 258 -0.76 -7.80 -34.69
N TYR A 259 -1.67 -8.45 -33.95
CA TYR A 259 -1.62 -9.88 -33.68
C TYR A 259 -2.97 -10.53 -33.89
N LYS A 260 -2.96 -11.80 -34.29
CA LYS A 260 -4.12 -12.70 -34.11
C LYS A 260 -4.25 -13.00 -32.61
N GLU A 261 -5.48 -13.08 -32.11
CA GLU A 261 -5.75 -13.36 -30.71
C GLU A 261 -5.16 -14.71 -30.30
N GLY A 262 -4.48 -14.75 -29.14
CA GLY A 262 -3.78 -15.94 -28.66
C GLY A 262 -2.41 -16.22 -29.28
N SER A 263 -1.98 -15.48 -30.31
CA SER A 263 -0.64 -15.63 -30.88
C SER A 263 0.46 -15.24 -29.90
N LYS A 264 1.64 -15.85 -30.06
CA LYS A 264 2.85 -15.49 -29.29
C LYS A 264 3.31 -14.08 -29.64
N ASN A 265 4.05 -13.44 -28.73
CA ASN A 265 4.57 -12.07 -28.92
C ASN A 265 5.53 -11.91 -30.10
N ASN A 266 6.01 -13.01 -30.69
CA ASN A 266 6.93 -12.97 -31.83
C ASN A 266 6.20 -13.18 -33.17
N ASP A 267 4.92 -13.55 -33.11
CA ASP A 267 4.12 -13.93 -34.27
C ASP A 267 3.17 -12.77 -34.62
N PHE A 268 3.71 -11.55 -34.68
CA PHE A 268 2.97 -10.39 -35.15
C PHE A 268 2.71 -10.51 -36.65
N ILE A 269 1.57 -9.97 -37.08
CA ILE A 269 1.18 -9.85 -38.48
C ILE A 269 1.88 -8.63 -39.09
N ASP A 270 1.93 -7.54 -38.33
CA ASP A 270 2.57 -6.29 -38.71
C ASP A 270 3.05 -5.54 -37.47
N PHE A 271 4.01 -4.63 -37.60
CA PHE A 271 4.55 -3.85 -36.48
C PHE A 271 5.12 -2.49 -36.90
N ALA A 272 5.26 -1.58 -35.94
CA ALA A 272 5.96 -0.32 -36.12
C ALA A 272 6.63 0.14 -34.81
N TYR A 273 7.80 0.78 -34.92
CA TYR A 273 8.40 1.48 -33.79
C TYR A 273 7.60 2.75 -33.48
N LEU A 274 7.38 3.02 -32.19
CA LEU A 274 6.54 4.13 -31.73
C LEU A 274 7.10 5.48 -32.19
N GLU A 275 8.42 5.64 -32.21
CA GLU A 275 9.12 6.84 -32.70
C GLU A 275 8.84 7.18 -34.17
N ASN A 276 8.43 6.17 -34.97
CA ASN A 276 8.15 6.34 -36.40
C ASN A 276 6.67 6.64 -36.66
N LEU A 277 5.81 6.62 -35.64
CA LEU A 277 4.38 6.85 -35.79
C LEU A 277 4.05 8.34 -35.68
N SER A 278 3.25 8.84 -36.63
CA SER A 278 2.69 10.18 -36.56
C SER A 278 1.44 10.18 -35.68
N ASN A 279 1.34 11.12 -34.74
CA ASN A 279 0.22 11.24 -33.80
C ASN A 279 -0.09 9.94 -33.04
N ASN A 280 0.93 9.14 -32.72
CA ASN A 280 0.80 7.87 -32.00
C ASN A 280 -0.26 6.93 -32.61
N THR A 281 -0.36 6.91 -33.94
CA THR A 281 -1.35 6.13 -34.68
C THR A 281 -0.68 5.07 -35.55
N PHE A 282 -1.10 3.83 -35.38
CA PHE A 282 -0.67 2.68 -36.19
C PHE A 282 -1.84 2.19 -37.05
N THR A 283 -1.56 1.90 -38.32
CA THR A 283 -2.55 1.54 -39.33
C THR A 283 -2.16 0.22 -39.98
N VAL A 284 -3.07 -0.74 -39.99
CA VAL A 284 -2.85 -2.11 -40.51
C VAL A 284 -4.06 -2.62 -41.29
N LYS A 285 -3.93 -3.79 -41.90
CA LYS A 285 -5.04 -4.54 -42.51
C LYS A 285 -4.99 -6.00 -42.09
N ALA A 286 -6.17 -6.60 -41.93
CA ALA A 286 -6.30 -8.04 -41.75
C ALA A 286 -6.80 -8.70 -43.05
N TYR A 287 -6.15 -9.80 -43.43
CA TYR A 287 -6.40 -10.54 -44.67
C TYR A 287 -7.20 -11.84 -44.47
N GLU A 288 -7.51 -12.17 -43.22
CA GLU A 288 -8.31 -13.33 -42.84
C GLU A 288 -9.38 -12.88 -41.84
N SER A 289 -10.50 -13.61 -41.79
CA SER A 289 -11.45 -13.44 -40.69
C SER A 289 -10.87 -14.02 -39.40
N GLY A 290 -11.26 -13.42 -38.27
CA GLY A 290 -10.77 -13.84 -36.96
C GLY A 290 -10.78 -12.72 -35.93
N ARG A 291 -10.14 -12.99 -34.80
CA ARG A 291 -10.00 -12.05 -33.69
C ARG A 291 -8.56 -11.56 -33.61
N TYR A 292 -8.38 -10.26 -33.40
CA TYR A 292 -7.07 -9.61 -33.44
C TYR A 292 -6.90 -8.59 -32.31
N ASN A 293 -5.67 -8.32 -31.89
CA ASN A 293 -5.36 -7.26 -30.93
C ASN A 293 -4.04 -6.56 -31.26
N PHE A 294 -3.84 -5.39 -30.66
CA PHE A 294 -2.60 -4.64 -30.71
C PHE A 294 -1.86 -4.78 -29.39
N ARG A 295 -0.53 -4.84 -29.44
CA ARG A 295 0.32 -4.93 -28.25
C ARG A 295 1.47 -3.97 -28.38
N ILE A 296 1.77 -3.23 -27.32
CA ILE A 296 2.94 -2.36 -27.23
C ILE A 296 3.99 -3.01 -26.33
N PHE A 297 5.26 -2.90 -26.72
CA PHE A 297 6.43 -3.47 -26.05
C PHE A 297 7.46 -2.39 -25.73
N MET A 298 8.24 -2.59 -24.67
CA MET A 298 9.27 -1.64 -24.21
C MET A 298 10.48 -1.59 -25.14
N ASP A 299 10.91 -2.74 -25.67
CA ASP A 299 12.13 -2.86 -26.47
C ASP A 299 11.95 -4.03 -27.46
N TYR A 300 12.77 -4.07 -28.50
CA TYR A 300 12.90 -5.21 -29.39
C TYR A 300 13.47 -6.44 -28.67
N ASP A 301 14.45 -6.24 -27.80
CA ASP A 301 15.13 -7.31 -27.06
C ASP A 301 14.32 -7.77 -25.82
N ASP A 302 13.59 -6.85 -25.19
CA ASP A 302 12.68 -7.11 -24.07
C ASP A 302 11.22 -7.09 -24.53
N LYS A 303 10.67 -8.29 -24.76
CA LYS A 303 9.31 -8.52 -25.26
C LYS A 303 8.24 -8.51 -24.16
N SER A 304 8.52 -7.85 -23.04
CA SER A 304 7.50 -7.55 -22.04
C SER A 304 6.43 -6.64 -22.66
N ILE A 305 5.17 -7.07 -22.52
CA ILE A 305 4.02 -6.31 -23.01
C ILE A 305 3.77 -5.15 -22.04
N CYS A 306 3.78 -3.92 -22.56
CA CYS A 306 3.39 -2.72 -21.82
C CYS A 306 1.87 -2.58 -21.76
N GLY A 307 1.19 -2.98 -22.83
CA GLY A 307 -0.26 -2.99 -22.89
C GLY A 307 -0.77 -3.75 -24.10
N THR A 308 -2.00 -4.25 -23.99
CA THR A 308 -2.73 -4.91 -25.07
C THR A 308 -4.06 -4.18 -25.27
N SER A 309 -4.44 -3.91 -26.52
CA SER A 309 -5.74 -3.32 -26.83
C SER A 309 -6.88 -4.31 -26.56
N SER A 310 -8.12 -3.81 -26.54
CA SER A 310 -9.29 -4.68 -26.76
C SER A 310 -9.14 -5.49 -28.05
N THR A 311 -9.80 -6.65 -28.08
CA THR A 311 -9.82 -7.53 -29.26
C THR A 311 -10.83 -7.01 -30.29
N ILE A 312 -10.42 -6.89 -31.54
CA ILE A 312 -11.31 -6.60 -32.68
C ILE A 312 -11.67 -7.88 -33.44
N ALA A 313 -12.87 -7.92 -34.03
CA ALA A 313 -13.30 -8.95 -34.96
C ALA A 313 -13.07 -8.49 -36.42
N VAL A 314 -12.57 -9.39 -37.26
CA VAL A 314 -12.50 -9.21 -38.71
C VAL A 314 -13.41 -10.26 -39.34
N ILE A 315 -14.37 -9.84 -40.15
CA ILE A 315 -15.40 -10.70 -40.72
C ILE A 315 -15.39 -10.66 -42.26
N ASP A 316 -15.86 -11.74 -42.88
CA ASP A 316 -16.05 -11.82 -44.32
C ASP A 316 -17.40 -11.19 -44.71
N GLU A 317 -17.43 -10.51 -45.85
CA GLU A 317 -18.62 -9.84 -46.36
C GLU A 317 -19.51 -10.88 -47.09
N TYR A 318 -20.21 -11.73 -46.33
CA TYR A 318 -21.24 -12.59 -46.90
C TYR A 318 -22.53 -12.60 -46.05
N LEU A 319 -23.46 -11.73 -46.44
CA LEU A 319 -24.88 -11.83 -46.05
C LEU A 319 -25.61 -12.63 -47.15
N PRO A 320 -26.33 -13.72 -46.84
CA PRO A 320 -27.36 -14.22 -47.75
C PRO A 320 -28.54 -13.23 -47.78
N GLU A 321 -28.99 -12.90 -48.99
CA GLU A 321 -30.27 -12.22 -49.23
C GLU A 321 -31.42 -13.09 -48.67
N ASP A 322 -32.17 -12.56 -47.70
CA ASP A 322 -33.65 -12.55 -47.65
C ASP A 322 -34.12 -12.28 -46.21
N GLU A 323 -34.55 -11.04 -45.94
CA GLU A 323 -35.91 -10.73 -45.46
C GLU A 323 -36.09 -9.21 -45.36
N GLN A 324 -36.99 -8.68 -46.17
CA GLN A 324 -37.47 -7.31 -46.07
C GLN A 324 -38.24 -7.13 -44.75
N GLY A 325 -37.61 -6.47 -43.77
CA GLY A 325 -38.23 -6.00 -42.55
C GLY A 325 -37.83 -4.56 -42.27
N THR A 326 -38.74 -3.64 -42.54
CA THR A 326 -38.59 -2.19 -42.39
C THR A 326 -38.41 -1.76 -40.93
N GLY A 327 -37.43 -0.89 -40.68
CA GLY A 327 -37.57 0.24 -39.74
C GLY A 327 -36.77 0.18 -38.44
N GLY A 328 -35.88 1.16 -38.27
CA GLY A 328 -35.36 1.58 -36.97
C GLY A 328 -33.84 1.53 -36.87
N GLY A 329 -33.15 2.51 -37.46
CA GLY A 329 -31.75 2.76 -37.13
C GLY A 329 -31.65 3.23 -35.68
N GLU A 330 -31.35 2.31 -34.77
CA GLU A 330 -30.90 2.64 -33.43
C GLU A 330 -29.45 3.09 -33.53
N THR A 331 -29.20 4.36 -33.23
CA THR A 331 -27.85 4.86 -32.99
C THR A 331 -27.25 4.07 -31.82
N VAL A 332 -26.31 3.17 -32.09
CA VAL A 332 -25.50 2.52 -31.06
C VAL A 332 -24.69 3.61 -30.36
N ILE A 333 -25.17 4.08 -29.21
CA ILE A 333 -24.41 4.96 -28.33
C ILE A 333 -23.31 4.10 -27.72
N VAL A 334 -22.08 4.22 -28.23
CA VAL A 334 -20.92 3.61 -27.57
C VAL A 334 -20.76 4.34 -26.22
N PRO A 335 -20.89 3.64 -25.08
CA PRO A 335 -20.77 4.28 -23.78
C PRO A 335 -19.34 4.81 -23.59
N ASN A 336 -19.21 5.99 -22.97
CA ASN A 336 -17.92 6.60 -22.66
C ASN A 336 -17.26 5.90 -21.45
N ILE A 337 -16.82 4.65 -21.64
CA ILE A 337 -16.20 3.83 -20.60
C ILE A 337 -14.89 4.46 -20.06
N ASP A 338 -14.32 5.45 -20.75
CA ASP A 338 -13.15 6.21 -20.30
C ASP A 338 -13.39 6.95 -18.97
N GLU A 339 -14.65 7.26 -18.63
CA GLU A 339 -15.03 7.86 -17.34
C GLU A 339 -14.95 6.90 -16.15
N ALA A 340 -14.84 5.58 -16.40
CA ALA A 340 -14.57 4.62 -15.34
C ALA A 340 -13.15 4.78 -14.81
N THR A 341 -12.94 4.44 -13.53
CA THR A 341 -11.56 4.41 -13.01
C THR A 341 -10.74 3.33 -13.72
N SER A 342 -9.43 3.61 -13.87
CA SER A 342 -8.51 2.76 -14.63
C SER A 342 -8.51 1.29 -14.20
N TRP A 343 -8.62 1.03 -12.89
CA TRP A 343 -8.66 -0.34 -12.35
C TRP A 343 -9.90 -1.13 -12.79
N ALA A 344 -11.03 -0.46 -13.03
CA ALA A 344 -12.31 -1.09 -13.39
C ALA A 344 -12.52 -1.17 -14.90
N ARG A 345 -11.90 -0.24 -15.65
CA ARG A 345 -12.12 -0.05 -17.08
C ARG A 345 -11.98 -1.34 -17.90
N PRO A 346 -10.91 -2.16 -17.76
CA PRO A 346 -10.77 -3.38 -18.55
C PRO A 346 -11.93 -4.35 -18.31
N GLU A 347 -12.29 -4.54 -17.04
CA GLU A 347 -13.35 -5.47 -16.67
C GLU A 347 -14.74 -4.97 -17.09
N ILE A 348 -14.98 -3.64 -17.07
CA ILE A 348 -16.23 -3.03 -17.57
C ILE A 348 -16.34 -3.16 -19.08
N THR A 349 -15.26 -2.91 -19.81
CA THR A 349 -15.21 -3.09 -21.27
C THR A 349 -15.55 -4.52 -21.64
N GLU A 350 -14.89 -5.50 -21.01
CA GLU A 350 -15.17 -6.91 -21.27
C GLU A 350 -16.59 -7.31 -20.84
N ALA A 351 -17.10 -6.77 -19.73
CA ALA A 351 -18.49 -7.00 -19.31
C ALA A 351 -19.48 -6.47 -20.36
N TYR A 352 -19.24 -5.28 -20.91
CA TYR A 352 -20.05 -4.71 -21.97
C TYR A 352 -20.01 -5.55 -23.24
N GLU A 353 -18.82 -5.95 -23.69
CA GLU A 353 -18.63 -6.83 -24.87
C GLU A 353 -19.33 -8.19 -24.70
N LEU A 354 -19.35 -8.72 -23.47
CA LEU A 354 -20.03 -9.96 -23.14
C LEU A 354 -21.56 -9.80 -23.00
N ASN A 355 -22.10 -8.59 -23.13
CA ASN A 355 -23.50 -8.25 -22.87
C ASN A 355 -23.92 -8.60 -21.43
N LEU A 356 -23.01 -8.37 -20.47
CA LEU A 356 -23.22 -8.53 -19.03
C LEU A 356 -23.68 -7.23 -18.36
N THR A 357 -23.84 -6.14 -19.10
CA THR A 357 -24.20 -4.80 -18.58
C THR A 357 -25.54 -4.29 -19.13
N THR A 358 -25.97 -3.13 -18.63
CA THR A 358 -27.08 -2.35 -19.21
C THR A 358 -26.62 -0.92 -19.48
N ASP A 359 -27.18 -0.25 -20.49
CA ASP A 359 -26.77 1.10 -20.87
C ASP A 359 -26.93 2.12 -19.72
N LYS A 360 -27.91 1.89 -18.83
CA LYS A 360 -28.21 2.74 -17.67
C LYS A 360 -27.03 2.93 -16.71
N ILE A 361 -26.12 1.96 -16.65
CA ILE A 361 -25.01 1.93 -15.69
C ILE A 361 -23.65 2.17 -16.35
N LEU A 362 -23.62 2.39 -17.68
CA LEU A 362 -22.39 2.68 -18.44
C LEU A 362 -22.10 4.18 -18.50
N ILE A 363 -22.49 4.88 -17.45
CA ILE A 363 -22.31 6.31 -17.17
C ILE A 363 -22.21 6.50 -15.65
N ASP A 364 -21.65 7.62 -15.18
CA ASP A 364 -21.49 7.95 -13.75
C ASP A 364 -20.92 6.78 -12.93
N PHE A 365 -19.81 6.19 -13.38
CA PHE A 365 -19.30 4.91 -12.88
C PHE A 365 -19.06 4.86 -11.35
N GLN A 366 -18.73 5.98 -10.73
CA GLN A 366 -18.51 6.08 -9.28
C GLN A 366 -19.79 6.34 -8.47
N LYS A 367 -20.94 6.50 -9.12
CA LYS A 367 -22.24 6.62 -8.45
C LYS A 367 -22.61 5.31 -7.75
N ASP A 368 -23.22 5.43 -6.59
CA ASP A 368 -23.83 4.30 -5.88
C ASP A 368 -24.80 3.55 -6.81
N LEU A 369 -24.58 2.24 -6.91
CA LEU A 369 -25.41 1.34 -7.66
C LEU A 369 -26.70 1.07 -6.90
N THR A 370 -27.83 1.17 -7.60
CA THR A 370 -29.14 0.88 -7.03
C THR A 370 -29.44 -0.62 -7.05
N ARG A 371 -30.37 -1.04 -6.19
CA ARG A 371 -30.87 -2.43 -6.15
C ARG A 371 -31.48 -2.87 -7.48
N GLU A 372 -32.17 -1.98 -8.19
CA GLU A 372 -32.71 -2.28 -9.53
C GLU A 372 -31.58 -2.52 -10.53
N GLU A 373 -30.62 -1.61 -10.62
CA GLU A 373 -29.51 -1.74 -11.56
C GLU A 373 -28.70 -3.02 -11.31
N PHE A 374 -28.43 -3.38 -10.05
CA PHE A 374 -27.73 -4.63 -9.75
C PHE A 374 -28.59 -5.88 -10.00
N CYS A 375 -29.92 -5.75 -9.92
CA CYS A 375 -30.84 -6.80 -10.29
C CYS A 375 -30.81 -7.09 -11.79
N GLU A 376 -30.81 -6.04 -12.62
CA GLU A 376 -30.66 -6.14 -14.07
C GLU A 376 -29.34 -6.84 -14.43
N LEU A 377 -28.23 -6.45 -13.78
CA LEU A 377 -26.93 -7.12 -13.94
C LEU A 377 -26.97 -8.61 -13.57
N SER A 378 -27.68 -8.96 -12.49
CA SER A 378 -27.82 -10.35 -12.06
C SER A 378 -28.58 -11.20 -13.08
N ILE A 379 -29.60 -10.63 -13.75
CA ILE A 379 -30.31 -11.31 -14.83
C ILE A 379 -29.45 -11.42 -16.07
N LYS A 380 -28.74 -10.36 -16.48
CA LYS A 380 -27.77 -10.42 -17.59
C LYS A 380 -26.77 -11.55 -17.40
N LEU A 381 -26.23 -11.69 -16.19
CA LEU A 381 -25.34 -12.80 -15.83
C LEU A 381 -26.02 -14.17 -15.94
N TYR A 382 -27.21 -14.33 -15.35
CA TYR A 382 -27.97 -15.59 -15.42
C TYR A 382 -28.26 -16.00 -16.87
N GLU A 383 -28.81 -15.09 -17.67
CA GLU A 383 -29.19 -15.38 -19.06
C GLU A 383 -27.96 -15.67 -19.91
N LYS A 384 -26.86 -14.93 -19.68
CA LYS A 384 -25.59 -15.19 -20.35
C LYS A 384 -25.01 -16.57 -20.00
N MET A 385 -25.02 -16.94 -18.72
CA MET A 385 -24.43 -18.21 -18.27
C MET A 385 -25.29 -19.43 -18.61
N THR A 386 -26.61 -19.28 -18.70
CA THR A 386 -27.53 -20.38 -19.04
C THR A 386 -27.86 -20.47 -20.53
N GLY A 387 -27.68 -19.39 -21.28
CA GLY A 387 -28.15 -19.27 -22.67
C GLY A 387 -29.68 -19.21 -22.80
N THR A 388 -30.40 -19.00 -21.69
CA THR A 388 -31.87 -18.97 -21.64
C THR A 388 -32.36 -17.65 -21.07
N SER A 389 -33.44 -17.09 -21.62
CA SER A 389 -34.05 -15.90 -21.04
C SER A 389 -34.87 -16.26 -19.80
N ALA A 390 -34.75 -15.46 -18.74
CA ALA A 390 -35.49 -15.65 -17.51
C ALA A 390 -36.95 -15.21 -17.67
N GLU A 391 -37.88 -15.95 -17.04
CA GLU A 391 -39.30 -15.61 -17.06
C GLU A 391 -39.68 -14.72 -15.86
N ALA A 392 -40.44 -13.65 -16.13
CA ALA A 392 -41.01 -12.80 -15.08
C ALA A 392 -42.19 -13.48 -14.38
N VAL A 393 -42.41 -13.17 -13.10
CA VAL A 393 -43.66 -13.55 -12.43
C VAL A 393 -44.88 -12.94 -13.13
N LYS A 394 -45.96 -13.70 -13.22
CA LYS A 394 -47.21 -13.26 -13.85
C LYS A 394 -47.90 -12.14 -13.06
N ASP A 395 -47.98 -12.32 -11.74
CA ASP A 395 -48.61 -11.36 -10.83
C ASP A 395 -47.50 -10.60 -10.10
N ASN A 396 -47.37 -9.30 -10.37
CA ASN A 396 -46.36 -8.45 -9.74
C ASN A 396 -46.66 -8.30 -8.24
N PRO A 397 -45.79 -8.79 -7.34
CA PRO A 397 -46.00 -8.63 -5.90
C PRO A 397 -45.66 -7.22 -5.39
N PHE A 398 -44.94 -6.42 -6.19
CA PHE A 398 -44.41 -5.12 -5.78
C PHE A 398 -45.25 -3.97 -6.32
N THR A 399 -45.46 -2.98 -5.47
CA THR A 399 -46.23 -1.76 -5.79
C THR A 399 -45.35 -0.60 -6.27
N ASP A 400 -44.05 -0.70 -6.07
CA ASP A 400 -43.08 0.39 -6.29
C ASP A 400 -42.16 0.16 -7.51
N THR A 401 -42.33 -0.93 -8.26
CA THR A 401 -41.64 -1.18 -9.53
C THR A 401 -42.48 -2.05 -10.46
N ASN A 402 -42.34 -1.83 -11.76
CA ASN A 402 -42.86 -2.70 -12.82
C ASN A 402 -41.73 -3.20 -13.74
N ASN A 403 -40.47 -3.09 -13.31
CA ASN A 403 -39.33 -3.48 -14.13
C ASN A 403 -39.33 -5.01 -14.32
N PRO A 404 -39.40 -5.51 -15.56
CA PRO A 404 -39.47 -6.94 -15.84
C PRO A 404 -38.25 -7.71 -15.33
N GLU A 405 -37.07 -7.09 -15.29
CA GLU A 405 -35.84 -7.73 -14.81
C GLU A 405 -35.90 -8.01 -13.30
N ILE A 406 -36.54 -7.13 -12.53
CA ILE A 406 -36.82 -7.37 -11.10
C ILE A 406 -37.79 -8.54 -10.94
N LEU A 407 -38.83 -8.61 -11.78
CA LEU A 407 -39.82 -9.69 -11.72
C LEU A 407 -39.22 -11.04 -12.12
N LYS A 408 -38.31 -11.07 -13.10
CA LYS A 408 -37.52 -12.24 -13.45
C LYS A 408 -36.66 -12.70 -12.28
N ALA A 409 -35.91 -11.78 -11.67
CA ALA A 409 -35.02 -12.12 -10.56
C ALA A 409 -35.79 -12.58 -9.32
N TYR A 410 -36.96 -12.01 -9.08
CA TYR A 410 -37.85 -12.45 -8.03
C TYR A 410 -38.39 -13.86 -8.30
N ASN A 411 -38.80 -14.15 -9.54
CA ASN A 411 -39.26 -15.49 -9.95
C ASN A 411 -38.17 -16.56 -9.76
N LEU A 412 -36.92 -16.23 -10.10
CA LEU A 412 -35.76 -17.10 -9.91
C LEU A 412 -35.30 -17.21 -8.44
N GLY A 413 -35.86 -16.39 -7.53
CA GLY A 413 -35.44 -16.34 -6.13
C GLY A 413 -34.07 -15.67 -5.89
N ILE A 414 -33.54 -14.96 -6.89
CA ILE A 414 -32.29 -14.18 -6.79
C ILE A 414 -32.49 -13.02 -5.81
N VAL A 415 -33.63 -12.34 -5.92
CA VAL A 415 -33.97 -11.19 -5.06
C VAL A 415 -35.21 -11.44 -4.21
N LYS A 416 -35.36 -10.62 -3.17
CA LYS A 416 -36.56 -10.52 -2.34
C LYS A 416 -36.92 -9.04 -2.16
N GLY A 417 -38.19 -8.78 -1.88
CA GLY A 417 -38.65 -7.46 -1.47
C GLY A 417 -38.05 -7.03 -0.13
N ILE A 418 -38.02 -5.72 0.11
CA ILE A 418 -37.73 -5.14 1.43
C ILE A 418 -38.94 -5.21 2.37
N SER A 419 -40.14 -5.36 1.80
CA SER A 419 -41.38 -5.72 2.47
C SER A 419 -42.14 -6.74 1.62
N ALA A 420 -43.35 -7.13 2.06
CA ALA A 420 -44.20 -8.04 1.30
C ALA A 420 -44.62 -7.48 -0.08
N ASP A 421 -44.68 -6.15 -0.20
CA ASP A 421 -45.28 -5.43 -1.33
C ASP A 421 -44.37 -4.35 -1.93
N LYS A 422 -43.11 -4.28 -1.50
CA LYS A 422 -42.11 -3.31 -2.02
C LYS A 422 -40.76 -3.95 -2.27
N PHE A 423 -40.15 -3.57 -3.38
CA PHE A 423 -38.79 -3.97 -3.75
C PHE A 423 -37.72 -2.95 -3.31
N GLY A 424 -38.03 -1.66 -3.38
CA GLY A 424 -37.08 -0.57 -3.17
C GLY A 424 -36.08 -0.39 -4.30
N PRO A 425 -36.52 -0.17 -5.57
CA PRO A 425 -35.64 -0.17 -6.74
C PRO A 425 -34.53 0.88 -6.69
N ASN A 426 -34.83 2.06 -6.13
CA ASN A 426 -33.92 3.21 -6.07
C ASN A 426 -32.97 3.21 -4.85
N LEU A 427 -33.06 2.21 -3.96
CA LEU A 427 -32.16 2.13 -2.82
C LEU A 427 -30.78 1.70 -3.28
N SER A 428 -29.72 2.34 -2.78
CA SER A 428 -28.35 1.86 -2.98
C SER A 428 -28.19 0.46 -2.39
N VAL A 429 -27.37 -0.37 -3.05
CA VAL A 429 -27.09 -1.74 -2.60
C VAL A 429 -25.75 -1.83 -1.88
N THR A 430 -25.73 -2.52 -0.74
CA THR A 430 -24.50 -2.73 0.03
C THR A 430 -23.67 -3.89 -0.51
N ARG A 431 -22.37 -3.90 -0.21
CA ARG A 431 -21.44 -4.96 -0.65
C ARG A 431 -21.89 -6.37 -0.24
N GLN A 432 -22.42 -6.52 0.97
CA GLN A 432 -22.91 -7.83 1.44
C GLN A 432 -24.22 -8.26 0.76
N GLU A 433 -25.08 -7.32 0.36
CA GLU A 433 -26.29 -7.62 -0.42
C GLU A 433 -25.95 -8.05 -1.84
N ILE A 434 -24.98 -7.38 -2.48
CA ILE A 434 -24.43 -7.78 -3.79
C ILE A 434 -23.91 -9.22 -3.73
N ALA A 435 -23.11 -9.54 -2.70
CA ALA A 435 -22.60 -10.90 -2.52
C ALA A 435 -23.75 -11.91 -2.46
N VAL A 436 -24.81 -11.63 -1.71
CA VAL A 436 -25.94 -12.56 -1.60
C VAL A 436 -26.72 -12.70 -2.91
N MET A 437 -26.93 -11.59 -3.64
CA MET A 437 -27.59 -11.62 -4.94
C MET A 437 -26.79 -12.45 -5.95
N LEU A 438 -25.47 -12.22 -6.07
CA LEU A 438 -24.60 -13.01 -6.96
C LEU A 438 -24.56 -14.50 -6.58
N LEU A 439 -24.51 -14.82 -5.28
CA LEU A 439 -24.48 -16.23 -4.85
C LEU A 439 -25.77 -16.94 -5.26
N ARG A 440 -26.92 -16.26 -5.12
CA ARG A 440 -28.21 -16.82 -5.54
C ARG A 440 -28.27 -16.96 -7.05
N THR A 441 -27.82 -15.96 -7.81
CA THR A 441 -27.69 -16.06 -9.27
C THR A 441 -26.88 -17.30 -9.66
N LEU A 442 -25.70 -17.50 -9.04
CA LEU A 442 -24.88 -18.69 -9.29
C LEU A 442 -25.56 -19.99 -8.89
N LYS A 443 -26.32 -20.03 -7.79
CA LYS A 443 -27.09 -21.23 -7.40
C LYS A 443 -28.24 -21.53 -8.37
N CYS A 444 -28.78 -20.52 -9.06
CA CYS A 444 -29.75 -20.72 -10.14
C CYS A 444 -29.08 -21.28 -11.41
N VAL A 445 -27.87 -20.83 -11.73
CA VAL A 445 -27.09 -21.32 -12.88
C VAL A 445 -26.50 -22.71 -12.63
N MET A 446 -26.01 -22.95 -11.41
CA MET A 446 -25.33 -24.18 -10.97
C MET A 446 -25.92 -24.66 -9.64
N PRO A 447 -27.02 -25.44 -9.66
CA PRO A 447 -27.69 -25.90 -8.44
C PRO A 447 -26.81 -26.71 -7.48
N GLU A 448 -25.82 -27.42 -8.02
CA GLU A 448 -24.90 -28.27 -7.27
C GLU A 448 -23.62 -27.53 -6.80
N LEU A 449 -23.55 -26.20 -6.96
CA LEU A 449 -22.37 -25.41 -6.59
C LEU A 449 -22.10 -25.53 -5.08
N ASN A 450 -20.94 -26.10 -4.72
CA ASN A 450 -20.48 -26.09 -3.35
C ASN A 450 -19.99 -24.68 -2.97
N THR A 451 -20.70 -24.07 -2.04
CA THR A 451 -20.50 -22.68 -1.62
C THR A 451 -19.82 -22.55 -0.26
N LYS A 452 -19.47 -23.68 0.37
CA LYS A 452 -18.73 -23.68 1.64
C LYS A 452 -17.29 -23.22 1.41
N ALA A 453 -16.92 -22.13 2.09
CA ALA A 453 -15.60 -21.54 2.01
C ALA A 453 -15.23 -20.87 3.33
N GLU A 454 -13.93 -20.62 3.52
CA GLU A 454 -13.38 -19.77 4.57
C GLU A 454 -12.67 -18.56 3.95
N PHE A 455 -12.48 -17.50 4.74
CA PHE A 455 -11.77 -16.32 4.26
C PHE A 455 -10.30 -16.65 3.95
N LYS A 456 -9.78 -16.09 2.85
CA LYS A 456 -8.37 -16.18 2.48
C LYS A 456 -7.48 -15.30 3.36
N LEU A 457 -8.01 -14.17 3.81
CA LEU A 457 -7.33 -13.16 4.62
C LEU A 457 -8.08 -12.91 5.92
N LYS A 458 -7.42 -12.27 6.88
CA LYS A 458 -8.09 -11.79 8.11
C LYS A 458 -8.69 -10.42 7.85
N PHE A 459 -9.99 -10.27 8.12
CA PHE A 459 -10.69 -8.99 7.97
C PHE A 459 -11.04 -8.39 9.34
N HIS A 460 -10.73 -7.10 9.52
CA HIS A 460 -10.99 -6.40 10.79
C HIS A 460 -12.49 -6.23 11.07
N ASP A 461 -13.28 -6.10 10.01
CA ASP A 461 -14.72 -5.87 10.04
C ASP A 461 -15.54 -7.13 9.74
N GLU A 462 -14.94 -8.32 9.82
CA GLU A 462 -15.64 -9.60 9.61
C GLU A 462 -16.90 -9.71 10.49
N LYS A 463 -16.80 -9.24 11.74
CA LYS A 463 -17.91 -9.26 12.71
C LYS A 463 -19.08 -8.35 12.33
N GLU A 464 -18.89 -7.44 11.38
CA GLU A 464 -19.96 -6.57 10.87
C GLU A 464 -20.77 -7.19 9.75
N ILE A 465 -20.30 -8.30 9.16
CA ILE A 465 -21.01 -9.03 8.12
C ILE A 465 -22.25 -9.67 8.75
N ALA A 466 -23.41 -9.40 8.17
CA ALA A 466 -24.64 -10.00 8.66
C ALA A 466 -24.62 -11.53 8.47
N SER A 467 -25.21 -12.27 9.41
CA SER A 467 -25.22 -13.74 9.40
C SER A 467 -25.80 -14.32 8.11
N TRP A 468 -26.79 -13.64 7.52
CA TRP A 468 -27.42 -14.03 6.25
C TRP A 468 -26.54 -13.79 5.01
N ALA A 469 -25.49 -12.98 5.14
CA ALA A 469 -24.54 -12.68 4.05
C ALA A 469 -23.20 -13.41 4.19
N LEU A 470 -22.89 -13.93 5.38
CA LEU A 470 -21.57 -14.46 5.71
C LEU A 470 -21.10 -15.55 4.75
N GLU A 471 -21.97 -16.50 4.39
CA GLU A 471 -21.65 -17.56 3.41
C GLU A 471 -21.23 -16.97 2.06
N ALA A 472 -21.99 -16.02 1.53
CA ALA A 472 -21.73 -15.41 0.23
C ALA A 472 -20.44 -14.60 0.23
N VAL A 473 -20.19 -13.81 1.27
CA VAL A 473 -18.97 -13.01 1.36
C VAL A 473 -17.74 -13.92 1.49
N LYS A 474 -17.81 -14.99 2.30
CA LYS A 474 -16.73 -16.00 2.37
C LYS A 474 -16.49 -16.67 1.03
N PHE A 475 -17.55 -17.12 0.36
CA PHE A 475 -17.46 -17.78 -0.93
C PHE A 475 -16.79 -16.91 -1.99
N PHE A 476 -17.21 -15.64 -2.12
CA PHE A 476 -16.62 -14.74 -3.11
C PHE A 476 -15.24 -14.23 -2.73
N ASN A 477 -14.91 -14.14 -1.44
CA ASN A 477 -13.54 -13.87 -1.02
C ASN A 477 -12.60 -15.04 -1.36
N ALA A 478 -13.01 -16.26 -1.05
CA ALA A 478 -12.24 -17.46 -1.37
C ALA A 478 -12.01 -17.63 -2.89
N ASN A 479 -12.87 -17.06 -3.72
CA ASN A 479 -12.77 -17.09 -5.17
C ASN A 479 -12.15 -15.82 -5.81
N ASP A 480 -11.54 -14.93 -5.01
CA ASP A 480 -10.88 -13.68 -5.46
C ASP A 480 -11.82 -12.68 -6.18
N ILE A 481 -13.12 -12.83 -6.00
CA ILE A 481 -14.14 -11.93 -6.58
C ILE A 481 -14.31 -10.71 -5.66
N ILE A 482 -14.54 -10.94 -4.36
CA ILE A 482 -14.54 -9.90 -3.32
C ILE A 482 -13.23 -9.98 -2.54
N LYS A 483 -12.22 -9.24 -2.99
CA LYS A 483 -10.87 -9.28 -2.40
C LYS A 483 -10.76 -8.54 -1.06
N GLY A 484 -11.56 -7.50 -0.86
CA GLY A 484 -11.42 -6.56 0.27
C GLY A 484 -10.34 -5.50 0.02
N ALA A 485 -10.27 -4.48 0.87
CA ALA A 485 -9.23 -3.46 0.87
C ALA A 485 -8.12 -3.90 1.85
N ALA A 486 -7.08 -4.56 1.34
CA ALA A 486 -5.93 -4.96 2.14
C ALA A 486 -4.93 -3.81 2.21
N SER A 487 -4.51 -3.43 3.42
CA SER A 487 -3.52 -2.36 3.63
C SER A 487 -2.07 -2.87 3.57
N ASP A 488 -1.85 -4.18 3.75
CA ASP A 488 -0.52 -4.79 3.94
C ASP A 488 -0.38 -6.19 3.31
N GLY A 489 -1.35 -6.63 2.50
CA GLY A 489 -1.37 -7.97 1.90
C GLY A 489 -1.68 -9.14 2.85
N THR A 490 -1.94 -8.89 4.15
CA THR A 490 -2.30 -9.93 5.14
C THR A 490 -3.54 -9.62 5.97
N THR A 491 -3.89 -8.34 6.14
CA THR A 491 -5.07 -7.82 6.83
C THR A 491 -5.80 -6.78 5.98
N GLY A 492 -7.13 -6.73 6.10
CA GLY A 492 -7.93 -5.79 5.31
C GLY A 492 -9.35 -5.56 5.83
N TYR A 493 -10.14 -4.84 5.04
CA TYR A 493 -11.55 -4.55 5.28
C TYR A 493 -12.44 -5.05 4.15
N ILE A 494 -13.59 -5.66 4.47
CA ILE A 494 -14.62 -6.03 3.50
C ILE A 494 -15.55 -4.86 3.20
N LEU A 495 -15.82 -4.01 4.19
CA LEU A 495 -16.80 -2.94 4.23
C LEU A 495 -18.23 -3.43 3.92
N PRO A 496 -18.77 -4.42 4.65
CA PRO A 496 -19.99 -5.14 4.25
C PRO A 496 -21.23 -4.26 4.13
N LYS A 497 -21.29 -3.15 4.88
CA LYS A 497 -22.42 -2.21 4.89
C LYS A 497 -22.22 -0.98 4.00
N ALA A 498 -21.05 -0.83 3.38
CA ALA A 498 -20.81 0.26 2.45
C ALA A 498 -21.57 0.01 1.14
N ASN A 499 -22.06 1.09 0.53
CA ASN A 499 -22.66 1.03 -0.81
C ASN A 499 -21.59 0.67 -1.85
N THR A 500 -22.03 0.04 -2.93
CA THR A 500 -21.16 -0.35 -4.04
C THR A 500 -21.39 0.57 -5.21
N THR A 501 -20.33 1.03 -5.87
CA THR A 501 -20.45 1.88 -7.07
C THR A 501 -20.81 1.06 -8.31
N ARG A 502 -21.28 1.73 -9.38
CA ARG A 502 -21.60 1.07 -10.66
C ARG A 502 -20.41 0.29 -11.23
N GLU A 503 -19.23 0.90 -11.27
CA GLU A 503 -18.00 0.22 -11.72
C GLU A 503 -17.68 -1.02 -10.91
N GLN A 504 -17.82 -0.97 -9.59
CA GLN A 504 -17.58 -2.12 -8.72
C GLN A 504 -18.61 -3.23 -8.96
N GLY A 505 -19.89 -2.90 -9.14
CA GLY A 505 -20.93 -3.88 -9.43
C GLY A 505 -20.71 -4.61 -10.75
N ILE A 506 -20.35 -3.89 -11.81
CA ILE A 506 -20.04 -4.45 -13.14
C ILE A 506 -18.84 -5.39 -13.06
N THR A 507 -17.74 -4.92 -12.44
CA THR A 507 -16.53 -5.71 -12.16
C THR A 507 -16.86 -7.02 -11.45
N LEU A 508 -17.69 -6.99 -10.40
CA LEU A 508 -18.03 -8.20 -9.65
C LEU A 508 -18.80 -9.22 -10.52
N VAL A 509 -19.72 -8.76 -11.37
CA VAL A 509 -20.47 -9.61 -12.31
C VAL A 509 -19.54 -10.25 -13.32
N LYS A 510 -18.61 -9.48 -13.90
CA LYS A 510 -17.59 -10.01 -14.81
C LYS A 510 -16.71 -11.06 -14.14
N ARG A 511 -16.16 -10.78 -12.96
CA ARG A 511 -15.32 -11.75 -12.25
C ARG A 511 -16.04 -13.05 -11.92
N VAL A 512 -17.34 -12.97 -11.60
CA VAL A 512 -18.18 -14.17 -11.45
C VAL A 512 -18.28 -14.93 -12.77
N TYR A 513 -18.59 -14.25 -13.87
CA TYR A 513 -18.66 -14.86 -15.19
C TYR A 513 -17.36 -15.59 -15.55
N ASP A 514 -16.21 -14.91 -15.45
CA ASP A 514 -14.90 -15.54 -15.75
C ASP A 514 -14.65 -16.78 -14.94
N LYS A 515 -14.93 -16.70 -13.63
CA LYS A 515 -14.56 -17.74 -12.68
C LYS A 515 -15.39 -19.01 -12.85
N PHE A 516 -16.63 -18.87 -13.31
CA PHE A 516 -17.60 -19.96 -13.27
C PHE A 516 -18.22 -20.34 -14.62
N PHE A 517 -18.06 -19.53 -15.66
CA PHE A 517 -18.53 -19.86 -17.02
C PHE A 517 -17.49 -20.65 -17.83
N THR A 518 -16.21 -20.63 -17.45
CA THR A 518 -15.11 -21.32 -18.17
C THR A 518 -14.92 -22.79 -17.77
N ILE A 519 -15.98 -23.50 -17.36
CA ILE A 519 -15.94 -24.94 -17.02
C ILE A 519 -16.56 -25.77 -18.14
#